data_AF-A0A1A3MT66-F1
#
_entry.id   AF-A0A1A3MT66-F1
#
_cell.length_a   1.000
_cell.length_b   1.000
_cell.length_c   1.000
_cell.angle_alpha   90.00
_cell.angle_beta   90.00
_cell.angle_gamma   90.00
#
_symmetry.space_group_name_H-M   'P 1'
#
loop_
_entity.id
_entity.type
_entity.pdbx_description
1 polymer ?
#
loop_
_entity_poly.entity_id
_entity_poly.type
_entity_poly.pdbx_seq_one_letter_code
_entity_poly.pdbx_strand_id
1 'polypeptide(L)'
;MSVAVDTPGAVETAVGAEIDGLGDARPGIAQTALALARLMDDPKSRNQQPAAAKVLVVLLDKLRTAAVQGRRGRLAAVRTLTEKGGGA
;
A
#
# COMPACT_ATOMS: atom_id res chain seq x y z
N MET A 1 -16.94 -26.96 2.52
CA MET A 1 -15.74 -26.27 3.04
C MET A 1 -16.07 -24.78 3.07
N SER A 2 -16.73 -24.33 4.13
CA SER A 2 -17.17 -22.93 4.27
C SER A 2 -15.99 -22.12 4.79
N VAL A 3 -15.40 -21.29 3.93
CA VAL A 3 -14.41 -20.32 4.35
C VAL A 3 -15.19 -19.27 5.14
N ALA A 4 -15.00 -19.22 6.45
CA ALA A 4 -15.46 -18.08 7.23
C ALA A 4 -14.73 -16.87 6.64
N VAL A 5 -15.47 -15.96 5.99
CA VAL A 5 -14.95 -14.64 5.66
C VAL A 5 -14.77 -13.96 7.00
N ASP A 6 -13.53 -14.00 7.49
CA ASP A 6 -13.13 -13.21 8.65
C ASP A 6 -13.35 -11.75 8.27
N THR A 7 -14.29 -11.09 8.95
CA THR A 7 -14.59 -9.69 8.68
C THR A 7 -13.33 -8.89 9.00
N PRO A 8 -12.75 -8.15 8.03
CA PRO A 8 -11.53 -7.41 8.26
C PRO A 8 -11.71 -6.42 9.41
N GLY A 9 -10.71 -6.36 10.29
CA GLY A 9 -10.70 -5.43 11.41
C GLY A 9 -10.54 -3.97 10.96
N ALA A 10 -10.56 -3.05 11.92
CA ALA A 10 -10.53 -1.63 11.63
C ALA A 10 -9.19 -1.19 10.99
N VAL A 11 -8.08 -1.79 11.43
CA VAL A 11 -6.75 -1.47 10.90
C VAL A 11 -6.59 -2.06 9.50
N GLU A 12 -6.99 -3.31 9.30
CA GLU A 12 -6.98 -3.95 7.97
C GLU A 12 -7.81 -3.17 6.94
N THR A 13 -9.02 -2.74 7.32
CA THR A 13 -9.90 -1.96 6.45
C THR A 13 -9.27 -0.64 6.03
N ALA A 14 -8.67 0.09 6.99
CA ALA A 14 -8.01 1.37 6.70
C ALA A 14 -6.77 1.19 5.80
N VAL A 15 -5.97 0.15 6.05
CA VAL A 15 -4.79 -0.16 5.23
C VAL A 15 -5.18 -0.57 3.81
N GLY A 16 -6.24 -1.35 3.65
CA GLY A 16 -6.80 -1.69 2.34
C GLY A 16 -7.18 -0.45 1.54
N ALA A 17 -7.94 0.46 2.14
CA ALA A 17 -8.36 1.71 1.49
C ALA A 17 -7.17 2.60 1.08
N GLU A 18 -6.13 2.69 1.92
CA GLU A 18 -4.92 3.44 1.60
C GLU A 18 -4.16 2.80 0.40
N ILE A 19 -4.05 1.46 0.37
CA ILE A 19 -3.42 0.74 -0.74
C ILE A 19 -4.19 0.94 -2.05
N ASP A 20 -5.52 0.84 -2.00
CA ASP A 20 -6.38 1.05 -3.17
C ASP A 20 -6.24 2.48 -3.72
N GLY A 21 -6.07 3.47 -2.83
CA GLY A 21 -5.82 4.87 -3.20
C GLY A 21 -4.47 5.11 -3.91
N LEU A 22 -3.50 4.19 -3.78
CA LEU A 22 -2.19 4.30 -4.42
C LEU A 22 -2.18 3.81 -5.88
N GLY A 23 -3.19 3.04 -6.29
CA GLY A 23 -3.26 2.45 -7.63
C GLY A 23 -2.28 1.27 -7.79
N ASP A 24 -1.22 1.44 -8.58
CA ASP A 24 -0.27 0.36 -8.91
C ASP A 24 0.76 0.15 -7.77
N ALA A 25 0.27 -0.34 -6.64
CA ALA A 25 1.08 -0.63 -5.47
C ALA A 25 1.93 -1.88 -5.69
N ARG A 26 3.17 -1.88 -5.19
CA ARG A 26 4.05 -3.06 -5.26
C ARG A 26 3.42 -4.21 -4.47
N PRO A 27 3.05 -5.33 -5.11
CA PRO A 27 2.21 -6.35 -4.50
C PRO A 27 2.83 -6.97 -3.26
N GLY A 28 4.15 -7.20 -3.23
CA GLY A 28 4.84 -7.76 -2.06
C GLY A 28 4.76 -6.86 -0.82
N ILE A 29 4.85 -5.53 -0.99
CA ILE A 29 4.80 -4.59 0.14
C ILE A 29 3.35 -4.40 0.60
N ALA A 30 2.40 -4.32 -0.33
CA ALA A 30 0.97 -4.25 -0.03
C ALA A 30 0.48 -5.46 0.77
N GLN A 31 0.87 -6.68 0.37
CA GLN A 31 0.52 -7.90 1.09
C GLN A 31 1.12 -7.94 2.50
N THR A 32 2.35 -7.46 2.65
CA THR A 32 3.01 -7.37 3.97
C THR A 32 2.27 -6.39 4.88
N ALA A 33 1.87 -5.22 4.36
CA ALA A 33 1.12 -4.23 5.12
C ALA A 33 -0.25 -4.76 5.58
N LEU A 34 -0.98 -5.48 4.70
CA LEU A 34 -2.25 -6.13 5.05
C LEU A 34 -2.09 -7.22 6.10
N ALA A 35 -1.07 -8.07 5.99
CA ALA A 35 -0.79 -9.10 6.99
C ALA A 35 -0.45 -8.50 8.36
N LEU A 36 0.29 -7.39 8.38
CA LEU A 36 0.62 -6.68 9.62
C LEU A 36 -0.62 -6.00 10.23
N ALA A 37 -1.50 -5.47 9.40
CA ALA A 37 -2.76 -4.87 9.83
C ALA A 37 -3.67 -5.89 10.50
N ARG A 38 -3.81 -7.09 9.90
CA ARG A 38 -4.51 -8.23 10.51
C ARG A 38 -3.95 -8.61 11.88
N LEU A 39 -2.63 -8.65 11.99
CA LEU A 39 -1.97 -8.95 13.27
C LEU A 39 -2.30 -7.90 14.33
N MET A 40 -2.47 -6.63 13.94
CA MET A 40 -2.82 -5.56 14.86
C MET A 40 -4.28 -5.61 15.32
N ASP A 41 -5.18 -6.07 14.44
CA ASP A 41 -6.60 -6.30 14.77
C ASP A 41 -6.80 -7.53 15.66
N ASP A 42 -5.85 -8.47 15.74
CA ASP A 42 -5.91 -9.61 16.66
C ASP A 42 -5.65 -9.18 18.13
N PRO A 43 -6.65 -9.28 19.03
CA PRO A 43 -6.48 -8.90 20.43
C PRO A 43 -5.44 -9.75 21.19
N LYS A 44 -5.08 -10.94 20.69
CA LYS A 44 -4.01 -11.78 21.27
C LYS A 44 -2.62 -11.21 21.03
N SER A 45 -2.49 -10.30 20.07
CA SER A 45 -1.21 -9.70 19.64
C SER A 45 -0.92 -8.36 20.32
N ARG A 46 -1.69 -7.99 21.35
CA ARG A 46 -1.65 -6.67 22.04
C ARG A 46 -0.25 -6.24 22.48
N ASN A 47 0.58 -7.16 22.95
CA ASN A 47 1.94 -6.87 23.42
C ASN A 47 2.90 -6.48 22.26
N GLN A 48 2.60 -6.90 21.03
CA GLN A 48 3.43 -6.65 19.85
C GLN A 48 2.99 -5.41 19.05
N GLN A 49 1.83 -4.83 19.39
CA GLN A 49 1.23 -3.69 18.68
C GLN A 49 2.15 -2.46 18.56
N PRO A 50 2.96 -2.04 19.56
CA PRO A 50 3.81 -0.87 19.41
C PRO A 50 4.92 -1.04 18.36
N ALA A 51 5.47 -2.25 18.24
CA ALA A 51 6.48 -2.56 17.24
C ALA A 51 5.85 -2.76 15.86
N ALA A 52 4.72 -3.48 15.79
CA ALA A 52 3.96 -3.67 14.56
C ALA A 52 3.48 -2.34 13.96
N ALA A 53 2.96 -1.42 14.79
CA ALA A 53 2.54 -0.09 14.35
C ALA A 53 3.67 0.68 13.65
N LYS A 54 4.88 0.68 14.24
CA LYS A 54 6.05 1.35 13.65
C LYS A 54 6.43 0.75 12.30
N VAL A 55 6.42 -0.58 12.20
CA VAL A 55 6.74 -1.28 10.94
C VAL A 55 5.68 -1.00 9.88
N LEU A 56 4.39 -0.97 10.26
CA LEU A 56 3.30 -0.64 9.35
C LEU A 56 3.45 0.77 8.76
N VAL A 57 3.76 1.77 9.60
CA VAL A 57 4.02 3.15 9.15
C VAL A 57 5.15 3.19 8.12
N VAL A 58 6.25 2.51 8.38
CA VAL A 58 7.40 2.45 7.44
C VAL A 58 7.02 1.78 6.12
N LEU A 59 6.19 0.73 6.15
CA LEU A 59 5.73 0.05 4.93
C LEU A 59 4.80 0.94 4.10
N LEU A 60 3.87 1.65 4.73
CA LEU A 60 2.97 2.59 4.07
C LEU A 60 3.74 3.76 3.45
N ASP A 61 4.75 4.29 4.15
CA ASP A 61 5.60 5.36 3.62
C ASP A 61 6.41 4.92 2.38
N LYS A 62 6.91 3.68 2.40
CA LYS A 62 7.58 3.08 1.23
C LYS A 62 6.62 2.90 0.05
N LEU A 63 5.40 2.46 0.30
CA LEU A 63 4.36 2.33 -0.72
C LEU A 63 4.02 3.69 -1.34
N ARG A 64 3.81 4.71 -0.51
CA ARG A 64 3.52 6.08 -0.94
C ARG A 64 4.66 6.67 -1.76
N THR A 65 5.90 6.53 -1.30
CA THR A 65 7.09 7.00 -2.02
C THR A 65 7.21 6.30 -3.38
N ALA A 66 7.02 4.98 -3.44
CA ALA A 66 7.07 4.22 -4.69
C ALA A 66 5.98 4.65 -5.68
N ALA A 67 4.75 4.86 -5.22
CA ALA A 67 3.64 5.32 -6.05
C ALA A 67 3.89 6.73 -6.64
N VAL A 68 4.43 7.65 -5.83
CA VAL A 68 4.79 9.00 -6.28
C VAL A 68 5.90 8.96 -7.33
N GLN A 69 6.93 8.12 -7.13
CA GLN A 69 8.02 7.95 -8.09
C GLN A 69 7.52 7.35 -9.41
N GLY A 70 6.68 6.31 -9.37
CA GLY A 70 6.07 5.71 -10.56
C GLY A 70 5.24 6.71 -11.36
N ARG A 71 4.45 7.55 -10.67
CA ARG A 71 3.65 8.61 -11.29
C ARG A 71 4.52 9.67 -11.97
N ARG A 72 5.60 10.12 -11.31
CA ARG A 72 6.57 11.06 -11.89
C ARG A 72 7.27 10.50 -13.13
N GLY A 73 7.70 9.24 -13.09
CA GLY A 73 8.32 8.57 -14.24
C GLY A 73 7.39 8.46 -15.45
N ARG A 74 6.11 8.11 -15.22
CA ARG A 74 5.09 8.05 -16.27
C ARG A 74 4.82 9.43 -16.88
N LEU A 75 4.70 10.47 -16.06
CA LEU A 75 4.53 11.85 -16.55
C LEU A 75 5.76 12.35 -17.33
N ALA A 76 6.97 12.03 -16.88
CA ALA A 76 8.19 12.36 -17.60
C ALA A 76 8.25 11.65 -18.97
N ALA A 77 7.90 10.36 -19.03
CA ALA A 77 7.83 9.61 -20.27
C ALA A 77 6.79 10.18 -21.25
N VAL A 78 5.60 10.56 -20.75
CA VAL A 78 4.56 11.23 -21.55
C VAL A 78 5.07 12.56 -22.09
N ARG A 79 5.72 13.38 -21.25
CA ARG A 79 6.29 14.67 -21.65
C ARG A 79 7.33 14.51 -22.77
N THR A 80 8.25 13.55 -22.64
CA THR A 80 9.22 13.23 -23.69
C THR A 80 8.54 12.79 -24.99
N LEU A 81 7.46 12.02 -24.90
CA LEU A 81 6.71 11.58 -26.08
C LEU A 81 6.02 12.77 -26.79
N THR A 82 5.44 13.70 -26.01
CA THR A 82 4.81 14.92 -26.55
C THR A 82 5.82 15.91 -27.13
N GLU A 83 6.99 16.07 -26.50
CA GLU A 83 8.05 16.96 -27.01
C GLU A 83 8.72 16.39 -28.27
N LYS A 84 8.82 15.05 -28.38
CA LYS A 84 9.36 14.39 -29.59
C LYS A 84 8.34 14.27 -30.73
N GLY A 85 7.05 14.24 -30.40
CA GLY A 85 5.95 14.15 -31.39
C GLY A 85 5.36 15.49 -31.83
N GLY A 86 5.67 16.59 -31.14
CA GLY A 86 5.09 17.93 -31.38
C GLY A 86 5.87 18.83 -32.35
N GLY A 87 6.77 18.28 -33.15
CA GLY A 87 7.43 19.00 -34.25
C GLY A 87 6.67 18.83 -35.56
N ALA A 88 5.51 19.47 -35.70
CA ALA A 88 4.83 19.71 -36.97
C ALA A 88 4.01 21.00 -36.90
#